data_AF-A0A243PEA2-F1
#
_entry.id   AF-A0A243PEA2-F1
#
_cell.length_a   1.000
_cell.length_b   1.000
_cell.length_c   1.000
_cell.angle_alpha   90.00
_cell.angle_beta   90.00
_cell.angle_gamma   90.00
#
_symmetry.space_group_name_H-M   'P 1'
#
loop_
_entity.id
_entity.type
_entity.pdbx_description
1 polymer ?
#
loop_
_entity_poly.entity_id
_entity_poly.type
_entity_poly.pdbx_seq_one_letter_code
_entity_poly.pdbx_strand_id
1 'polypeptide(L)'
;MPVAADAREWNAAMTHYRKTVADGETFERERLEPHFEAARTRFGDDRPKRGAPDWPEYRDWCVSSGFDAAMDQWQIVGEAVGDAQTTLLAMPAPDLAALRWKLEHTFEADGDIALWCEEIALSIRSDFLRLLAGEA
;
A
#
# COMPACT_ATOMS: atom_id res chain seq x y z
N MET A 1 18.37 23.46 7.80
CA MET A 1 18.41 23.06 9.22
C MET A 1 17.80 21.68 9.32
N PRO A 2 18.43 20.71 10.00
CA PRO A 2 17.82 19.40 10.18
C PRO A 2 16.51 19.54 10.94
N VAL A 3 15.42 19.00 10.39
CA VAL A 3 14.13 18.91 11.10
C VAL A 3 14.31 17.87 12.19
N ALA A 4 14.09 18.25 13.44
CA ALA A 4 14.16 17.33 14.56
C ALA A 4 13.09 16.25 14.38
N ALA A 5 13.47 14.98 14.46
CA ALA A 5 12.53 13.88 14.34
C ALA A 5 11.68 13.77 15.61
N ASP A 6 10.35 13.88 15.46
CA ASP A 6 9.41 13.68 16.58
C ASP A 6 8.95 12.21 16.63
N ALA A 7 9.47 11.47 17.61
CA ALA A 7 9.12 10.07 17.82
C ALA A 7 7.62 9.87 18.11
N ARG A 8 6.94 10.86 18.72
CA ARG A 8 5.51 10.78 18.99
C ARG A 8 4.69 10.89 17.70
N GLU A 9 5.04 11.84 16.84
CA GLU A 9 4.39 11.98 15.53
C GLU A 9 4.62 10.73 14.68
N TRP A 10 5.86 10.23 14.63
CA TRP A 10 6.19 8.98 13.92
C TRP A 10 5.35 7.81 14.42
N ASN A 11 5.26 7.63 15.74
CA ASN A 11 4.47 6.55 16.32
C ASN A 11 2.98 6.67 16.00
N ALA A 12 2.43 7.88 15.99
CA ALA A 12 1.04 8.11 15.59
C ALA A 12 0.80 7.76 14.11
N ALA A 13 1.68 8.20 13.21
CA ALA A 13 1.63 7.84 11.80
C ALA A 13 1.78 6.33 11.57
N MET A 14 2.69 5.68 12.32
CA MET A 14 2.89 4.23 12.26
C MET A 14 1.67 3.47 12.75
N THR A 15 1.01 3.94 13.81
CA THR A 15 -0.27 3.37 14.26
C THR A 15 -1.35 3.52 13.18
N HIS A 16 -1.43 4.68 12.53
CA HIS A 16 -2.38 4.88 11.43
C HIS A 16 -2.13 3.94 10.25
N TYR A 17 -0.88 3.86 9.77
CA TYR A 17 -0.48 2.93 8.71
C TYR A 17 -0.81 1.48 9.03
N ARG A 18 -0.47 1.01 10.23
CA ARG A 18 -0.80 -0.37 10.64
C ARG A 18 -2.30 -0.62 10.67
N LYS A 19 -3.08 0.40 11.06
CA LYS A 19 -4.54 0.29 11.02
C LYS A 19 -5.05 0.20 9.58
N THR A 20 -4.58 1.03 8.65
CA THR A 20 -5.04 0.98 7.26
C THR A 20 -4.67 -0.35 6.59
N VAL A 21 -3.48 -0.89 6.86
CA VAL A 21 -3.10 -2.25 6.41
C VAL A 21 -4.06 -3.30 6.95
N ALA A 22 -4.33 -3.31 8.27
CA ALA A 22 -5.23 -4.29 8.88
C ALA A 22 -6.68 -4.17 8.37
N ASP A 23 -7.15 -2.93 8.13
CA ASP A 23 -8.46 -2.69 7.52
C ASP A 23 -8.49 -3.23 6.06
N GLY A 24 -7.39 -3.06 5.32
CA GLY A 24 -7.22 -3.61 3.96
C GLY A 24 -7.24 -5.13 3.90
N GLU A 25 -6.45 -5.80 4.74
CA GLU A 25 -6.47 -7.26 4.87
C GLU A 25 -7.86 -7.78 5.25
N THR A 26 -8.55 -7.06 6.13
CA THR A 26 -9.92 -7.40 6.54
C THR A 26 -10.90 -7.21 5.38
N PHE A 27 -10.80 -6.11 4.63
CA PHE A 27 -11.63 -5.87 3.46
C PHE A 27 -11.42 -6.95 2.40
N GLU A 28 -10.16 -7.28 2.09
CA GLU A 28 -9.82 -8.32 1.12
C GLU A 28 -10.47 -9.65 1.49
N ARG A 29 -10.25 -10.12 2.73
CA ARG A 29 -10.81 -11.39 3.21
C ARG A 29 -12.33 -11.42 3.24
N GLU A 30 -12.97 -10.34 3.70
CA GLU A 30 -14.42 -10.36 3.98
C GLU A 30 -15.29 -9.88 2.82
N ARG A 31 -14.72 -9.08 1.91
CA ARG A 31 -15.47 -8.46 0.81
C ARG A 31 -14.96 -8.92 -0.55
N LEU A 32 -13.65 -9.06 -0.74
CA LEU A 32 -13.09 -9.29 -2.07
C LEU A 32 -12.92 -10.77 -2.40
N GLU A 33 -12.36 -11.56 -1.48
CA GLU A 33 -12.14 -13.01 -1.64
C GLU A 33 -13.43 -13.78 -1.96
N PRO A 34 -14.59 -13.51 -1.33
CA PRO A 34 -15.85 -14.17 -1.71
C PRO A 34 -16.26 -13.90 -3.16
N HIS A 35 -15.99 -12.70 -3.69
CA HIS A 35 -16.26 -12.40 -5.10
C HIS A 35 -15.29 -13.14 -6.02
N PHE A 36 -14.00 -13.24 -5.67
CA PHE A 36 -13.04 -14.02 -6.45
C PHE A 36 -13.39 -15.50 -6.46
N GLU A 37 -13.81 -16.08 -5.35
CA GLU A 37 -14.27 -17.46 -5.29
C GLU A 37 -15.53 -17.68 -6.13
N ALA A 38 -16.50 -16.75 -6.07
CA ALA A 38 -17.70 -16.80 -6.89
C ALA A 38 -17.38 -16.68 -8.39
N ALA A 39 -16.46 -15.79 -8.77
CA ALA A 39 -15.98 -15.65 -10.14
C ALA A 39 -15.29 -16.93 -10.61
N ARG A 40 -14.40 -17.51 -9.79
CA ARG A 40 -13.69 -18.76 -10.10
C ARG A 40 -14.67 -19.92 -10.29
N THR A 41 -15.67 -20.02 -9.42
CA THR A 41 -16.69 -21.07 -9.50
C THR A 41 -17.53 -20.96 -10.78
N ARG A 42 -17.80 -19.74 -11.24
CA ARG A 42 -18.67 -19.48 -12.40
C ARG A 42 -17.94 -19.50 -13.74
N PHE A 43 -16.75 -18.91 -13.80
CA PHE A 43 -16.02 -18.66 -15.05
C PHE A 43 -14.69 -19.43 -15.14
N GLY A 44 -14.31 -20.18 -14.11
CA GLY A 44 -13.03 -20.88 -14.03
C GLY A 44 -11.89 -20.02 -13.50
N ASP A 45 -10.69 -20.59 -13.46
CA ASP A 45 -9.49 -19.91 -12.94
C ASP A 45 -9.05 -18.74 -13.82
N ASP A 46 -9.22 -18.86 -15.14
CA ASP A 46 -8.91 -17.81 -16.10
C ASP A 46 -10.14 -16.98 -16.42
N ARG A 47 -10.21 -15.79 -15.82
CA ARG A 47 -11.33 -14.86 -16.05
C ARG A 47 -11.38 -14.39 -17.52
N PRO A 48 -12.58 -14.26 -18.10
CA PRO A 48 -12.76 -13.74 -19.46
C PRO A 48 -12.10 -12.38 -19.63
N LYS A 49 -11.30 -12.24 -20.70
CA LYS A 49 -10.69 -10.95 -21.07
C LYS A 49 -11.60 -10.18 -22.02
N ARG A 50 -11.49 -8.85 -22.02
CA ARG A 50 -12.23 -8.00 -22.95
C ARG A 50 -12.01 -8.45 -24.40
N GLY A 51 -13.10 -8.80 -25.08
CA GLY A 51 -13.10 -9.29 -26.46
C GLY A 51 -13.24 -10.82 -26.60
N ALA A 52 -13.17 -11.58 -25.50
CA ALA A 52 -13.52 -12.99 -25.50
C ALA A 52 -15.04 -13.20 -25.65
N PRO A 53 -15.50 -14.35 -26.19
CA PRO A 53 -16.93 -14.61 -26.43
C PRO A 53 -17.82 -14.53 -25.17
N ASP A 54 -17.25 -14.88 -24.01
CA ASP A 54 -17.85 -14.89 -22.68
C ASP A 54 -17.68 -13.57 -21.90
N TRP A 55 -16.94 -12.60 -22.46
CA TRP A 55 -16.75 -11.28 -21.85
C TRP A 55 -18.07 -10.54 -21.52
N PRO A 56 -19.11 -10.53 -22.38
CA PRO A 56 -20.36 -9.86 -22.06
C PRO A 56 -21.04 -10.43 -20.81
N GLU A 57 -21.06 -11.77 -20.68
CA GLU A 57 -21.66 -12.43 -19.51
C GLU A 57 -20.86 -12.12 -18.24
N TYR A 58 -19.52 -12.20 -18.31
CA TYR A 58 -18.64 -11.87 -17.19
C TYR A 58 -18.86 -10.44 -16.72
N ARG A 59 -18.90 -9.47 -17.66
CA ARG A 59 -19.17 -8.07 -17.35
C ARG A 59 -20.52 -7.87 -16.66
N ASP A 60 -21.59 -8.46 -17.19
CA ASP A 60 -22.92 -8.34 -16.60
C ASP A 60 -22.99 -8.97 -15.19
N TRP A 61 -22.26 -10.06 -14.97
CA TRP A 61 -22.08 -10.65 -13.66
C TRP A 61 -21.30 -9.74 -12.71
N CYS A 62 -20.21 -9.09 -13.14
CA CYS A 62 -19.43 -8.18 -12.29
C CYS A 62 -20.30 -7.04 -11.73
N VAL A 63 -21.15 -6.47 -12.58
CA VAL A 63 -22.09 -5.40 -12.19
C VAL A 63 -23.16 -5.94 -11.25
N SER A 64 -23.84 -7.03 -11.62
CA SER A 64 -24.99 -7.54 -10.87
C SER A 64 -24.62 -8.22 -9.54
N SER A 65 -23.42 -8.78 -9.43
CA SER A 65 -22.91 -9.37 -8.20
C SER A 65 -22.37 -8.33 -7.20
N GLY A 66 -22.17 -7.08 -7.65
CA GLY A 66 -21.51 -6.03 -6.86
C GLY A 66 -19.98 -6.12 -6.86
N PHE A 67 -19.39 -6.99 -7.68
CA PHE A 67 -17.93 -7.15 -7.73
C PHE A 67 -17.21 -5.87 -8.20
N ASP A 68 -17.77 -5.16 -9.18
CA ASP A 68 -17.20 -3.87 -9.61
C ASP A 68 -17.17 -2.86 -8.45
N ALA A 69 -18.25 -2.78 -7.66
CA ALA A 69 -18.31 -1.90 -6.50
C ALA A 69 -17.32 -2.31 -5.39
N ALA A 70 -17.09 -3.62 -5.22
CA ALA A 70 -16.07 -4.12 -4.28
C ALA A 70 -14.65 -3.78 -4.75
N MET A 71 -14.38 -3.85 -6.05
CA MET A 71 -13.10 -3.45 -6.64
C MET A 71 -12.85 -1.93 -6.50
N ASP A 72 -13.88 -1.10 -6.72
CA ASP A 72 -13.79 0.36 -6.50
C ASP A 72 -13.46 0.68 -5.04
N GLN A 73 -14.09 -0.01 -4.10
CA GLN A 73 -13.78 0.15 -2.66
C GLN A 73 -12.39 -0.36 -2.31
N TRP A 74 -11.95 -1.47 -2.91
CA TRP A 74 -10.60 -1.98 -2.71
C TRP A 74 -9.54 -0.99 -3.18
N GLN A 75 -9.77 -0.29 -4.31
CA GLN A 75 -8.88 0.78 -4.76
C GLN A 75 -8.77 1.89 -3.71
N ILE A 76 -9.88 2.36 -3.14
CA ILE A 76 -9.88 3.41 -2.10
C ILE A 76 -9.08 2.96 -0.86
N VAL A 77 -9.24 1.69 -0.46
CA VAL A 77 -8.48 1.14 0.67
C VAL A 77 -6.99 1.05 0.35
N GLY A 78 -6.64 0.63 -0.87
CA GLY A 78 -5.27 0.62 -1.35
C GLY A 78 -4.64 2.02 -1.37
N GLU A 79 -5.38 3.03 -1.84
CA GLU A 79 -4.97 4.44 -1.81
C GLU A 79 -4.70 4.90 -0.37
N ALA A 80 -5.58 4.57 0.59
CA ALA A 80 -5.38 4.93 1.99
C ALA A 80 -4.13 4.27 2.62
N VAL A 81 -3.79 3.03 2.24
CA VAL A 81 -2.54 2.38 2.65
C VAL A 81 -1.34 3.09 2.04
N GLY A 82 -1.40 3.37 0.73
CA GLY A 82 -0.34 4.09 0.01
C GLY A 82 -0.08 5.49 0.57
N ASP A 83 -1.13 6.25 0.89
CA ASP A 83 -1.02 7.59 1.49
C ASP A 83 -0.38 7.54 2.88
N ALA A 84 -0.81 6.59 3.72
CA ALA A 84 -0.24 6.41 5.06
C ALA A 84 1.24 5.99 5.01
N GLN A 85 1.60 5.10 4.09
CA GLN A 85 2.98 4.68 3.85
C GLN A 85 3.83 5.85 3.34
N THR A 86 3.33 6.59 2.35
CA THR A 86 4.00 7.77 1.77
C THR A 86 4.26 8.82 2.85
N THR A 87 3.29 9.05 3.73
CA THR A 87 3.43 9.97 4.88
C THR A 87 4.60 9.55 5.78
N LEU A 88 4.67 8.27 6.17
CA LEU A 88 5.79 7.76 6.97
C LEU A 88 7.13 7.89 6.25
N LEU A 89 7.18 7.59 4.97
CA LEU A 89 8.42 7.68 4.19
C LEU A 89 8.92 9.13 4.07
N ALA A 90 8.02 10.11 4.02
CA ALA A 90 8.38 11.52 4.00
C ALA A 90 8.90 12.02 5.36
N MET A 91 8.35 11.51 6.47
CA MET A 91 8.74 11.93 7.83
C MET A 91 10.21 11.58 8.16
N PRO A 92 10.93 12.44 8.91
CA PRO A 92 12.24 12.08 9.45
C PRO A 92 12.16 10.87 10.38
N ALA A 93 13.05 9.89 10.20
CA ALA A 93 13.09 8.70 11.05
C ALA A 93 13.58 9.05 12.47
N PRO A 94 12.83 8.79 13.55
CA PRO A 94 13.31 9.11 14.90
C PRO A 94 14.55 8.31 15.33
N ASP A 95 14.72 7.09 14.80
CA ASP A 95 15.78 6.17 15.17
C ASP A 95 16.15 5.21 14.03
N LEU A 96 17.12 4.33 14.29
CA LEU A 96 17.59 3.32 13.32
C LEU A 96 16.52 2.29 12.94
N ALA A 97 15.56 2.00 13.82
CA ALA A 97 14.50 1.05 13.53
C ALA A 97 13.50 1.65 12.52
N ALA A 98 13.15 2.93 12.68
CA ALA A 98 12.36 3.67 11.72
C ALA A 98 13.08 3.82 10.37
N LEU A 99 14.38 4.12 10.36
CA LEU A 99 15.17 4.18 9.11
C LEU A 99 15.17 2.83 8.39
N ARG A 100 15.39 1.73 9.13
CA ARG A 100 15.31 0.38 8.57
C ARG A 100 13.94 0.10 7.95
N TRP A 101 12.86 0.44 8.65
CA TRP A 101 11.50 0.28 8.14
C TRP A 101 11.32 1.05 6.82
N LYS A 102 11.79 2.31 6.74
CA LYS A 102 11.71 3.12 5.51
C LYS A 102 12.41 2.43 4.35
N LEU A 103 13.58 1.84 4.57
CA LEU A 103 14.33 1.13 3.52
C LEU A 103 13.60 -0.11 3.04
N GLU A 104 13.11 -0.95 3.95
CA GLU A 104 12.33 -2.14 3.62
C GLU A 104 11.06 -1.81 2.80
N HIS A 105 10.55 -0.58 2.93
CA HIS A 105 9.32 -0.12 2.27
C HIS A 105 9.58 0.84 1.09
N THR A 106 10.85 1.05 0.73
CA THR A 106 11.28 1.89 -0.40
C THR A 106 11.61 1.06 -1.64
N PHE A 107 12.04 -0.18 -1.44
CA PHE A 107 12.45 -1.06 -2.52
C PHE A 107 11.39 -2.14 -2.76
N GLU A 108 11.14 -2.42 -4.03
CA GLU A 108 10.40 -3.61 -4.45
C GLU A 108 11.24 -4.88 -4.20
N ALA A 109 10.60 -6.05 -4.30
CA ALA A 109 11.24 -7.33 -4.00
C ALA A 109 12.41 -7.68 -4.94
N ASP A 110 12.46 -7.08 -6.13
CA ASP A 110 13.55 -7.19 -7.09
C ASP A 110 14.66 -6.13 -6.89
N GLY A 111 14.48 -5.23 -5.91
CA GLY A 111 15.42 -4.17 -5.58
C GLY A 111 15.18 -2.86 -6.34
N ASP A 112 14.13 -2.77 -7.17
CA ASP A 112 13.76 -1.52 -7.83
C ASP A 112 13.20 -0.51 -6.82
N ILE A 113 13.46 0.77 -7.05
CA ILE A 113 12.98 1.84 -6.17
C ILE A 113 11.50 2.06 -6.46
N ALA A 114 10.64 1.74 -5.50
CA ALA A 114 9.20 2.01 -5.55
C ALA A 114 8.87 3.52 -5.40
N LEU A 115 9.88 4.36 -5.13
CA LEU A 115 9.73 5.79 -4.90
C LEU A 115 9.96 6.64 -6.15
N TRP A 116 8.87 7.22 -6.65
CA TRP A 116 8.87 8.28 -7.66
C TRP A 116 8.91 9.70 -7.06
N CYS A 117 9.37 9.85 -5.81
CA CYS A 117 9.32 11.12 -5.08
C CYS A 117 10.69 11.53 -4.53
N GLU A 118 11.24 12.62 -5.08
CA GLU A 118 12.54 13.20 -4.69
C GLU A 118 12.59 13.56 -3.20
N GLU A 119 11.50 14.09 -2.64
CA GLU A 119 11.43 14.51 -1.24
C GLU A 119 11.66 13.34 -0.28
N ILE A 120 11.15 12.16 -0.60
CA ILE A 120 11.33 10.96 0.22
C ILE A 120 12.77 10.47 0.13
N ALA A 121 13.36 10.45 -1.07
CA ALA A 121 14.76 10.07 -1.25
C ALA A 121 15.70 11.00 -0.45
N LEU A 122 15.42 12.31 -0.46
CA LEU A 122 16.16 13.29 0.34
C LEU A 122 15.94 13.11 1.85
N SER A 123 14.72 12.77 2.28
CA SER A 123 14.39 12.45 3.68
C SER A 123 15.19 11.24 4.16
N ILE A 124 15.17 10.13 3.41
CA ILE A 124 15.94 8.92 3.72
C ILE A 124 17.44 9.21 3.76
N ARG A 125 17.98 9.94 2.78
CA ARG A 125 19.40 10.33 2.76
C ARG A 125 19.77 11.16 4.00
N SER A 126 18.90 12.09 4.41
CA SER A 126 19.13 12.92 5.60
C SER A 126 19.11 12.07 6.87
N ASP A 127 18.20 11.11 6.97
CA ASP A 127 18.13 10.15 8.08
C ASP A 127 19.38 9.26 8.15
N PHE A 128 19.90 8.80 7.00
CA PHE A 128 21.18 8.08 6.94
C PHE A 128 22.33 8.88 7.53
N LEU A 129 22.51 10.13 7.10
CA LEU A 129 23.61 10.97 7.58
C LEU A 129 23.48 11.23 9.09
N ARG A 130 22.27 11.57 9.56
CA ARG A 130 22.03 11.85 10.98
C ARG A 130 22.20 10.62 11.87
N LEU A 131 21.63 9.47 11.49
CA LEU A 131 21.53 8.30 12.36
C LEU A 131 22.72 7.35 12.27
N LEU A 132 23.38 7.26 11.11
CA LEU A 132 24.50 6.33 10.90
C LEU A 132 25.86 7.01 10.90
N ALA A 133 25.97 8.27 10.48
CA ALA A 133 27.24 8.99 10.51
C ALA A 133 27.51 9.74 11.83
N GLY A 134 26.53 9.77 12.75
CA GLY A 134 26.67 10.41 14.05
C GLY A 134 26.65 11.94 14.02
N GLU A 135 26.20 12.54 12.92
CA GLU A 135 25.95 13.98 12.81
C GLU A 135 24.60 14.30 13.48
N ALA A 136 24.59 14.36 14.81
CA ALA A 136 23.48 14.86 15.63
C ALA A 136 23.79 16.23 16.20
#